data_AF-A0A8C3XSK0-F1
#
_entry.id   AF-A0A8C3XSK0-F1
#
_cell.length_a   1.000
_cell.length_b   1.000
_cell.length_c   1.000
_cell.angle_alpha   90.00
_cell.angle_beta   90.00
_cell.angle_gamma   90.00
#
_symmetry.space_group_name_H-M   'P 1'
#
loop_
_entity.id
_entity.type
_entity.pdbx_description
1 polymer ?
#
loop_
_entity_poly.entity_id
_entity_poly.type
_entity_poly.pdbx_seq_one_letter_code
_entity_poly.pdbx_strand_id
1 'polypeptide(L)'
;MALHLLEDWCKGMTIDPKNCLLVTGVSEATSTKYLSKCKMRGHMFVREEGAFAVLCELPSAVDPLQVPSTITVEDGVWRVIATGSQPSPAPASNVEFLKKMSAFLGKEGKTLADMPGLLGLDPGVPHLEPAPSPDEWVKALGKALEKVVPPHPESSPYRKLRLFSGGPTPIPGEEAFEPWLEHTTEMLQEWAVPDAEKRRRLVECLRGPALDVIRTLKLSNPGVKVKDCLEALDHAFGRTEGSEDVYCKFLSARQQKGEKVSAYIQRLEKLLQRAIMRGAVAVEQMDRTRLAQIVRGIQYQNPILLHLRLRERQDNPPSYSQLIKEVREEEERQAAGEPRVISIQQPETRLSRNSTLALIFHSGERRRCCNWCLRPSQGPYTTRY
;
A
#
# COMPACT_ATOMS: atom_id res chain seq x y z
N MET A 1 40.43 9.19 -22.34
CA MET A 1 41.52 9.33 -21.33
C MET A 1 41.81 8.02 -20.62
N ALA A 2 40.86 7.41 -19.91
CA ALA A 2 41.15 6.23 -19.07
C ALA A 2 41.48 4.93 -19.83
N LEU A 3 41.02 4.78 -21.08
CA LEU A 3 41.36 3.64 -21.94
C LEU A 3 42.82 3.70 -22.45
N HIS A 4 43.31 4.89 -22.81
CA HIS A 4 44.72 5.10 -23.14
C HIS A 4 45.63 4.82 -21.95
N LEU A 5 45.19 5.18 -20.74
CA LEU A 5 45.92 4.87 -19.51
C LEU A 5 46.06 3.36 -19.29
N LEU A 6 45.00 2.58 -19.52
CA LEU A 6 45.05 1.11 -19.46
C LEU A 6 46.06 0.54 -20.49
N GLU A 7 45.99 0.99 -21.74
CA GLU A 7 46.85 0.51 -22.82
C GLU A 7 48.33 0.81 -22.56
N ASP A 8 48.65 2.04 -22.14
CA ASP A 8 50.04 2.45 -21.88
C ASP A 8 50.62 1.77 -20.63
N TRP A 9 49.79 1.53 -19.62
CA TRP A 9 50.20 0.78 -18.44
C TRP A 9 50.46 -0.70 -18.75
N CYS A 10 49.63 -1.32 -19.58
CA CYS A 10 49.83 -2.70 -20.05
C CYS A 10 51.10 -2.84 -20.89
N LYS A 11 51.38 -1.87 -21.79
CA LYS A 11 52.63 -1.82 -22.57
C LYS A 11 53.86 -1.76 -21.67
N GLY A 12 53.83 -0.91 -20.64
CA GLY A 12 54.94 -0.77 -19.69
C GLY A 12 55.19 -2.03 -18.85
N MET A 13 54.18 -2.88 -18.66
CA MET A 13 54.26 -4.11 -17.87
C MET A 13 54.37 -5.39 -18.70
N THR A 14 54.41 -5.30 -20.04
CA THR A 14 54.42 -6.45 -20.97
C THR A 14 53.24 -7.42 -20.78
N ILE A 15 52.05 -6.89 -20.44
CA ILE A 15 50.83 -7.68 -20.23
C ILE A 15 49.89 -7.47 -21.42
N ASP A 16 49.23 -8.54 -21.89
CA ASP A 16 48.20 -8.43 -22.92
C ASP A 16 47.02 -7.60 -22.39
N PRO A 17 46.69 -6.43 -22.99
CA PRO A 17 45.61 -5.59 -22.54
C PRO A 17 44.25 -6.29 -22.49
N LYS A 18 44.04 -7.33 -23.33
CA LYS A 18 42.81 -8.14 -23.37
C LYS A 18 42.54 -8.95 -22.10
N ASN A 19 43.59 -9.17 -21.30
CA ASN A 19 43.52 -9.89 -20.04
C ASN A 19 43.55 -8.93 -18.84
N CYS A 20 43.40 -7.63 -19.06
CA CYS A 20 43.53 -6.61 -18.03
C CYS A 20 42.25 -5.80 -17.84
N LEU A 21 41.99 -5.44 -16.57
CA LEU A 21 40.99 -4.48 -16.16
C LEU A 21 41.64 -3.34 -15.40
N LEU A 22 41.26 -2.11 -15.72
CA LEU A 22 41.60 -0.92 -14.93
C LEU A 22 40.38 -0.51 -14.11
N VAL A 23 40.54 -0.49 -12.79
CA VAL A 23 39.49 -0.05 -11.85
C VAL A 23 39.89 1.31 -11.28
N THR A 24 39.08 2.35 -11.47
CA THR A 24 39.31 3.69 -10.92
C THR A 24 38.28 4.05 -9.84
N GLY A 25 38.61 5.01 -8.98
CA GLY A 25 37.76 5.38 -7.84
C GLY A 25 37.94 4.50 -6.60
N VAL A 26 39.05 3.74 -6.51
CA VAL A 26 39.31 2.82 -5.40
C VAL A 26 39.88 3.60 -4.21
N SER A 27 39.26 3.45 -3.02
CA SER A 27 39.81 3.98 -1.77
C SER A 27 40.91 3.05 -1.21
N GLU A 28 41.88 3.63 -0.49
CA GLU A 28 43.07 2.92 0.02
C GLU A 28 42.70 1.69 0.86
N ALA A 29 41.72 1.82 1.76
CA ALA A 29 41.25 0.76 2.66
C ALA A 29 40.53 -0.40 1.94
N THR A 30 39.94 -0.11 0.78
CA THR A 30 39.02 -1.01 0.07
C THR A 30 39.73 -1.82 -1.02
N SER A 31 40.88 -1.31 -1.49
CA SER A 31 41.72 -1.91 -2.54
C SER A 31 42.15 -3.35 -2.23
N THR A 32 42.43 -3.68 -0.97
CA THR A 32 42.94 -5.00 -0.56
C THR A 32 41.85 -6.02 -0.28
N LYS A 33 40.67 -5.58 0.18
CA LYS A 33 39.57 -6.48 0.60
C LYS A 33 38.81 -7.07 -0.60
N TYR A 34 38.45 -6.24 -1.58
CA TYR A 34 37.60 -6.64 -2.70
C TYR A 34 38.38 -7.14 -3.92
N LEU A 35 39.59 -6.63 -4.15
CA LEU A 35 40.45 -7.04 -5.27
C LEU A 35 41.37 -8.22 -4.95
N SER A 36 41.27 -8.81 -3.74
CA SER A 36 42.01 -10.01 -3.33
C SER A 36 41.77 -11.25 -4.22
N LYS A 37 40.66 -11.26 -4.98
CA LYS A 37 40.31 -12.33 -5.93
C LYS A 37 40.90 -12.12 -7.33
N CYS A 38 41.46 -10.94 -7.60
CA CYS A 38 42.09 -10.61 -8.88
C CYS A 38 43.60 -10.49 -8.67
N LYS A 39 44.39 -10.83 -9.69
CA LYS A 39 45.84 -10.66 -9.61
C LYS A 39 46.18 -9.19 -9.86
N MET A 40 46.38 -8.43 -8.78
CA MET A 40 46.78 -7.03 -8.87
C MET A 40 48.19 -6.93 -9.46
N ARG A 41 48.34 -6.17 -10.56
CA ARG A 41 49.62 -5.95 -11.25
C ARG A 41 50.20 -4.57 -11.00
N GLY A 42 49.36 -3.60 -10.67
CA GLY A 42 49.80 -2.25 -10.30
C GLY A 42 48.68 -1.43 -9.68
N HIS A 43 49.03 -0.39 -8.94
CA HIS A 43 48.12 0.66 -8.49
C HIS A 43 48.80 2.02 -8.63
N MET A 44 48.02 3.06 -8.86
CA MET A 44 48.49 4.44 -9.03
C MET A 44 47.48 5.38 -8.39
N PHE A 45 47.95 6.39 -7.66
CA PHE A 45 47.09 7.42 -7.12
C PHE A 45 46.81 8.50 -8.18
N VAL A 46 45.54 8.69 -8.53
CA VAL A 46 45.09 9.71 -9.48
C VAL A 46 44.68 10.95 -8.72
N ARG A 47 45.57 11.97 -8.69
CA ARG A 47 45.35 13.21 -7.93
C ARG A 47 44.08 13.95 -8.34
N GLU A 48 43.70 13.91 -9.61
CA GLU A 48 42.48 14.55 -10.14
C GLU A 48 41.20 13.93 -9.60
N GLU A 49 41.22 12.62 -9.32
CA GLU A 49 40.06 11.87 -8.77
C GLU A 49 40.15 11.71 -7.25
N GLY A 50 41.28 12.08 -6.62
CA GLY A 50 41.52 11.85 -5.19
C GLY A 50 41.50 10.37 -4.79
N ALA A 51 41.68 9.46 -5.74
CA ALA A 51 41.46 8.02 -5.56
C ALA A 51 42.52 7.19 -6.29
N PHE A 52 42.56 5.89 -5.99
CA PHE A 52 43.46 4.95 -6.66
C PHE A 52 42.85 4.37 -7.93
N ALA A 53 43.71 4.21 -8.93
CA ALA A 53 43.50 3.39 -10.10
C ALA A 53 44.30 2.08 -9.94
N VAL A 54 43.65 0.94 -10.13
CA VAL A 54 44.26 -0.39 -9.93
C VAL A 54 44.16 -1.21 -11.21
N LEU A 55 45.29 -1.75 -11.65
CA LEU A 55 45.40 -2.66 -12.78
C LEU A 55 45.32 -4.11 -12.28
N CYS A 56 44.31 -4.83 -12.76
CA CYS A 56 44.06 -6.23 -12.44
C CYS A 56 44.26 -7.11 -13.67
N GLU A 57 45.04 -8.18 -13.55
CA GLU A 57 45.15 -9.22 -14.58
C GLU A 57 44.18 -10.35 -14.25
N LEU A 58 43.45 -10.78 -15.28
CA LEU A 58 42.51 -11.88 -15.24
C LEU A 58 43.19 -13.16 -15.76
N PRO A 59 42.79 -14.34 -15.27
CA PRO A 59 43.36 -15.62 -15.71
C PRO A 59 42.99 -16.00 -17.15
N SER A 60 42.01 -15.33 -17.76
CA SER A 60 41.60 -15.53 -19.16
C SER A 60 40.97 -14.25 -19.71
N ALA A 61 40.98 -14.09 -21.03
CA ALA A 61 40.35 -12.96 -21.70
C ALA A 61 38.85 -12.92 -21.39
N VAL A 62 38.37 -11.79 -20.86
CA VAL A 62 36.96 -11.61 -20.50
C VAL A 62 36.26 -10.85 -21.62
N ASP A 63 35.09 -11.33 -22.01
CA ASP A 63 34.21 -10.64 -22.95
C ASP A 63 33.83 -9.26 -22.38
N PRO A 64 34.14 -8.14 -23.06
CA PRO A 64 33.82 -6.79 -22.61
C PRO A 64 32.33 -6.56 -22.30
N LEU A 65 31.43 -7.39 -22.85
CA LEU A 65 29.99 -7.33 -22.59
C LEU A 65 29.59 -7.90 -21.22
N GLN A 66 30.45 -8.71 -20.59
CA GLN A 66 30.17 -9.30 -19.27
C GLN A 66 30.81 -8.52 -18.12
N VAL A 67 31.65 -7.53 -18.43
CA VAL A 67 32.30 -6.69 -17.42
C VAL A 67 31.37 -5.51 -17.08
N PRO A 68 30.90 -5.37 -15.84
CA PRO A 68 30.12 -4.21 -15.45
C PRO A 68 30.99 -2.96 -15.54
N SER A 69 30.52 -1.95 -16.26
CA SER A 69 31.22 -0.66 -16.44
C SER A 69 31.32 0.16 -15.15
N THR A 70 30.56 -0.22 -14.12
CA THR A 70 30.53 0.44 -12.81
C THR A 70 30.18 -0.57 -11.71
N ILE A 71 30.90 -0.50 -10.59
CA ILE A 71 30.68 -1.31 -9.40
C ILE A 71 30.37 -0.37 -8.24
N THR A 72 29.23 -0.55 -7.57
CA THR A 72 28.88 0.21 -6.36
C THR A 72 29.41 -0.52 -5.13
N VAL A 73 30.26 0.15 -4.35
CA VAL A 73 30.86 -0.36 -3.11
C VAL A 73 30.49 0.57 -1.96
N GLU A 74 30.61 0.09 -0.72
CA GLU A 74 30.30 0.87 0.51
C GLU A 74 31.04 2.22 0.56
N ASP A 75 32.25 2.29 -0.01
CA ASP A 75 33.12 3.47 -0.01
C ASP A 75 33.01 4.34 -1.29
N GLY A 76 32.06 4.04 -2.19
CA GLY A 76 31.84 4.83 -3.40
C GLY A 76 31.61 4.00 -4.68
N VAL A 77 31.67 4.70 -5.81
CA VAL A 77 31.40 4.13 -7.14
C VAL A 77 32.71 3.88 -7.87
N TRP A 78 33.02 2.62 -8.17
CA TRP A 78 34.20 2.22 -8.91
C TRP A 78 33.89 2.10 -10.38
N ARG A 79 34.78 2.61 -11.22
CA ARG A 79 34.65 2.50 -12.68
C ARG A 79 35.58 1.41 -13.18
N VAL A 80 35.07 0.47 -13.96
CA VAL A 80 35.86 -0.62 -14.55
C VAL A 80 36.02 -0.39 -16.04
N ILE A 81 37.25 -0.50 -16.52
CA ILE A 81 37.64 -0.25 -17.90
C ILE A 81 38.37 -1.48 -18.41
N ALA A 82 37.98 -1.98 -19.59
CA ALA A 82 38.59 -3.14 -20.25
C ALA A 82 38.98 -2.77 -21.69
N THR A 83 39.98 -3.43 -22.28
CA THR A 83 40.21 -3.22 -23.72
C THR A 83 39.10 -3.88 -24.54
N GLY A 84 38.40 -3.10 -25.35
CA GLY A 84 37.17 -3.52 -26.04
C GLY A 84 35.92 -2.83 -25.51
N SER A 85 35.97 -2.20 -24.33
CA SER A 85 34.94 -1.23 -23.91
C SER A 85 35.20 0.11 -24.61
N GLN A 86 34.93 0.16 -25.92
CA GLN A 86 34.66 1.45 -26.55
C GLN A 86 33.43 2.05 -25.86
N PRO A 87 33.45 3.31 -25.42
CA PRO A 87 32.22 4.01 -25.12
C PRO A 87 31.47 4.14 -26.44
N SER A 88 30.52 3.24 -26.71
CA SER A 88 29.57 3.44 -27.81
C SER A 88 28.84 4.75 -27.53
N PRO A 89 28.94 5.78 -28.40
CA PRO A 89 28.02 6.88 -28.34
C PRO A 89 26.65 6.35 -28.81
N ALA A 90 25.69 6.33 -27.89
CA ALA A 90 24.30 5.92 -28.10
C ALA A 90 24.10 4.42 -28.48
N PRO A 91 22.95 3.83 -28.11
CA PRO A 91 22.74 2.40 -28.25
C PRO A 91 22.44 2.02 -29.71
N ALA A 92 23.33 1.20 -30.30
CA ALA A 92 23.13 0.59 -31.61
C ALA A 92 21.89 -0.34 -31.69
N SER A 93 21.21 -0.61 -30.58
CA SER A 93 19.95 -1.36 -30.53
C SER A 93 18.81 -0.68 -31.27
N ASN A 94 18.84 0.66 -31.42
CA ASN A 94 17.81 1.39 -32.14
C ASN A 94 17.93 1.22 -33.66
N VAL A 95 19.14 1.11 -34.23
CA VAL A 95 19.32 0.99 -35.68
C VAL A 95 18.91 -0.40 -36.18
N GLU A 96 19.20 -1.44 -35.41
CA GLU A 96 18.80 -2.81 -35.74
C GLU A 96 17.30 -3.03 -35.54
N PHE A 97 16.72 -2.42 -34.50
CA PHE A 97 15.27 -2.37 -34.30
C PHE A 97 14.58 -1.58 -35.42
N LEU A 98 15.10 -0.41 -35.81
CA LEU A 98 14.57 0.40 -36.92
C LEU A 98 14.67 -0.34 -38.26
N LYS A 99 15.73 -1.12 -38.48
CA LYS A 99 15.86 -2.01 -39.66
C LYS A 99 14.85 -3.17 -39.64
N LYS A 100 14.60 -3.80 -38.48
CA LYS A 100 13.59 -4.86 -38.36
C LYS A 100 12.18 -4.31 -38.50
N MET A 101 11.91 -3.14 -37.94
CA MET A 101 10.63 -2.46 -38.01
C MET A 101 10.33 -1.97 -39.44
N SER A 102 11.31 -1.38 -40.13
CA SER A 102 11.14 -0.98 -41.53
C SER A 102 10.94 -2.18 -42.46
N ALA A 103 11.63 -3.30 -42.21
CA ALA A 103 11.42 -4.55 -42.93
C ALA A 103 10.04 -5.18 -42.66
N PHE A 104 9.48 -4.99 -41.45
CA PHE A 104 8.15 -5.49 -41.09
C PHE A 104 7.05 -4.65 -41.76
N LEU A 105 7.17 -3.32 -41.73
CA LEU A 105 6.23 -2.40 -42.36
C LEU A 105 6.20 -2.56 -43.90
N GLY A 106 7.38 -2.74 -44.51
CA GLY A 106 7.48 -2.99 -45.96
C GLY A 106 6.81 -4.27 -46.42
N LYS A 107 6.73 -5.31 -45.56
CA LYS A 107 6.00 -6.56 -45.86
C LYS A 107 4.48 -6.38 -45.83
N GLU A 108 3.97 -5.40 -45.10
CA GLU A 108 2.54 -5.04 -45.08
C GLU A 108 2.17 -3.96 -46.12
N GLY A 109 3.13 -3.51 -46.95
CA GLY A 109 2.91 -2.45 -47.92
C GLY A 109 2.75 -1.05 -47.31
N LYS A 110 3.20 -0.85 -46.06
CA LYS A 110 3.09 0.42 -45.34
C LYS A 110 4.46 1.04 -45.11
N THR A 111 4.53 2.36 -45.03
CA THR A 111 5.76 3.11 -44.76
C THR A 111 5.72 3.82 -43.41
N LEU A 112 6.88 4.18 -42.86
CA LEU A 112 6.95 4.92 -41.58
C LEU A 112 6.25 6.28 -41.62
N ALA A 113 5.99 6.82 -42.82
CA ALA A 113 5.21 8.03 -43.03
C ALA A 113 3.70 7.86 -42.77
N ASP A 114 3.19 6.62 -42.73
CA ASP A 114 1.77 6.30 -42.56
C ASP A 114 1.36 6.13 -41.08
N MET A 115 2.33 6.08 -40.17
CA MET A 115 2.13 5.91 -38.72
C MET A 115 1.33 7.03 -38.02
N PRO A 116 1.36 8.31 -38.44
CA PRO A 116 0.54 9.35 -37.82
C PRO A 116 -0.98 9.05 -37.87
N GLY A 117 -1.44 8.32 -38.89
CA GLY A 117 -2.85 7.93 -39.03
C GLY A 117 -3.32 6.87 -38.04
N LEU A 118 -2.42 6.09 -37.44
CA LEU A 118 -2.75 5.02 -36.47
C LEU A 118 -2.91 5.52 -35.02
N LEU A 119 -2.48 6.76 -34.73
CA LEU A 119 -2.56 7.38 -33.41
C LEU A 119 -3.73 8.38 -33.27
N GLY A 120 -4.64 8.43 -34.25
CA GLY A 120 -5.88 9.21 -34.16
C GLY A 120 -5.67 10.73 -34.21
N LEU A 121 -4.61 11.21 -34.87
CA LEU A 121 -4.45 12.63 -35.16
C LEU A 121 -5.02 12.91 -36.56
N ASP A 122 -6.14 13.62 -36.61
CA ASP A 122 -6.86 13.95 -37.83
C ASP A 122 -5.97 14.64 -38.90
N PRO A 123 -6.14 14.31 -40.20
CA PRO A 123 -5.40 14.91 -41.29
C PRO A 123 -6.12 16.17 -41.79
N GLY A 124 -5.65 17.33 -41.37
CA GLY A 124 -6.12 18.63 -41.85
C GLY A 124 -5.01 19.42 -42.52
N VAL A 125 -5.01 19.42 -43.87
CA VAL A 125 -4.29 20.31 -44.81
C VAL A 125 -2.84 19.90 -45.16
N PRO A 126 -2.51 19.77 -46.46
CA PRO A 126 -1.17 19.43 -46.92
C PRO A 126 -0.28 20.67 -46.86
N HIS A 127 0.74 20.66 -46.00
CA HIS A 127 1.88 21.54 -46.17
C HIS A 127 3.13 20.68 -46.34
N LEU A 128 3.77 20.86 -47.50
CA LEU A 128 5.16 20.50 -47.72
C LEU A 128 5.98 21.16 -46.61
N GLU A 129 6.39 20.40 -45.60
CA GLU A 129 7.42 20.80 -44.67
C GLU A 129 8.54 19.74 -44.73
N PRO A 130 9.82 20.15 -44.77
CA PRO A 130 10.93 19.22 -44.82
C PRO A 130 10.89 18.30 -43.59
N ALA A 131 11.26 17.03 -43.78
CA ALA A 131 11.38 16.08 -42.67
C ALA A 131 12.12 16.74 -41.49
N PRO A 132 11.59 16.67 -40.25
CA PRO A 132 12.21 17.33 -39.11
C PRO A 132 13.64 16.86 -38.97
N SER A 133 14.54 17.77 -38.62
CA SER A 133 15.96 17.45 -38.54
C SER A 133 16.20 16.36 -37.49
N PRO A 134 17.25 15.54 -37.63
CA PRO A 134 17.56 14.49 -36.65
C PRO A 134 17.62 14.99 -35.20
N ASP A 135 18.04 16.24 -34.99
CA ASP A 135 18.13 16.87 -33.67
C ASP A 135 16.76 17.19 -33.06
N GLU A 136 15.78 17.57 -33.87
CA GLU A 136 14.40 17.80 -33.41
C GLU A 136 13.71 16.49 -33.03
N TRP A 137 13.98 15.41 -33.77
CA TRP A 137 13.54 14.07 -33.43
C TRP A 137 14.19 13.55 -32.14
N VAL A 138 15.50 13.76 -31.95
CA VAL A 138 16.20 13.40 -30.71
C VAL A 138 15.63 14.18 -29.53
N LYS A 139 15.32 15.46 -29.72
CA LYS A 139 14.71 16.30 -28.69
C LYS A 139 13.27 15.88 -28.37
N ALA A 140 12.47 15.55 -29.38
CA ALA A 140 11.11 15.05 -29.21
C ALA A 140 11.09 13.66 -28.53
N LEU A 141 12.00 12.77 -28.93
CA LEU A 141 12.16 11.45 -28.34
C LEU A 141 12.68 11.53 -26.90
N GLY A 142 13.62 12.44 -26.62
CA GLY A 142 14.09 12.72 -25.26
C GLY A 142 12.96 13.19 -24.35
N LYS A 143 12.10 14.07 -24.84
CA LYS A 143 10.93 14.59 -24.10
C LYS A 143 9.82 13.54 -23.93
N ALA A 144 9.70 12.60 -24.86
CA ALA A 144 8.78 11.47 -24.76
C ALA A 144 9.30 10.39 -23.80
N LEU A 145 10.60 10.10 -23.84
CA LEU A 145 11.26 9.18 -22.89
C LEU A 145 11.22 9.73 -21.47
N GLU A 146 11.37 11.04 -21.27
CA GLU A 146 11.22 11.69 -19.97
C GLU A 146 9.80 11.57 -19.38
N LYS A 147 8.78 11.37 -20.24
CA LYS A 147 7.40 11.09 -19.83
C LYS A 147 7.09 9.62 -19.60
N VAL A 148 7.90 8.70 -20.13
CA VAL A 148 7.68 7.24 -20.10
C VAL A 148 8.62 6.56 -19.11
N VAL A 149 9.78 7.15 -18.80
CA VAL A 149 10.67 6.75 -17.71
C VAL A 149 10.06 7.26 -16.41
N PRO A 150 9.72 6.38 -15.44
CA PRO A 150 9.36 6.83 -14.10
C PRO A 150 10.49 7.71 -13.56
N PRO A 151 10.19 8.82 -12.85
CA PRO A 151 11.25 9.66 -12.31
C PRO A 151 12.23 8.79 -11.53
N HIS A 152 13.53 8.96 -11.84
CA HIS A 152 14.61 8.39 -11.06
C HIS A 152 14.30 8.59 -9.56
N PRO A 153 14.42 7.56 -8.69
CA PRO A 153 13.86 7.58 -7.33
C PRO A 153 14.40 8.71 -6.43
N GLU A 154 15.48 9.38 -6.83
CA GLU A 154 16.01 10.58 -6.16
C GLU A 154 15.14 11.84 -6.37
N SER A 155 14.16 11.82 -7.29
CA SER A 155 13.31 12.96 -7.67
C SER A 155 11.80 12.73 -7.43
N SER A 156 11.42 11.68 -6.69
CA SER A 156 10.04 11.66 -6.14
C SER A 156 10.00 12.61 -4.94
N PRO A 157 9.00 13.50 -4.81
CA PRO A 157 8.92 14.39 -3.66
C PRO A 157 8.89 13.52 -2.41
N TYR A 158 9.97 13.61 -1.63
CA TYR A 158 10.20 12.94 -0.35
C TYR A 158 8.88 12.76 0.41
N ARG A 159 8.30 11.55 0.39
CA ARG A 159 7.27 11.20 1.36
C ARG A 159 8.02 10.89 2.66
N LYS A 160 8.04 11.84 3.59
CA LYS A 160 8.75 11.67 4.86
C LYS A 160 7.90 10.83 5.80
N LEU A 161 8.45 9.72 6.31
CA LEU A 161 7.83 8.97 7.40
C LEU A 161 7.75 9.85 8.66
N ARG A 162 6.66 9.72 9.41
CA ARG A 162 6.46 10.40 10.68
C ARG A 162 7.49 9.91 11.71
N LEU A 163 7.86 10.78 12.64
CA LEU A 163 8.84 10.44 13.68
C LEU A 163 8.20 9.65 14.83
N PHE A 164 8.95 8.70 15.38
CA PHE A 164 8.54 7.93 16.55
C PHE A 164 9.74 7.62 17.45
N SER A 165 9.64 7.99 18.73
CA SER A 165 10.70 7.76 19.72
C SER A 165 10.47 6.56 20.65
N GLY A 166 9.24 6.06 20.77
CA GLY A 166 8.90 5.03 21.77
C GLY A 166 8.86 5.52 23.22
N GLY A 167 8.86 6.84 23.44
CA GLY A 167 8.73 7.42 24.77
C GLY A 167 7.29 7.38 25.32
N PRO A 168 7.10 7.25 26.65
CA PRO A 168 5.77 7.29 27.27
C PRO A 168 5.12 8.68 27.24
N THR A 169 5.91 9.73 27.00
CA THR A 169 5.44 11.12 26.91
C THR A 169 5.29 11.52 25.45
N PRO A 170 4.10 12.00 25.01
CA PRO A 170 3.92 12.54 23.68
C PRO A 170 4.84 13.75 23.46
N ILE A 171 5.78 13.64 22.52
CA ILE A 171 6.62 14.75 22.09
C ILE A 171 5.84 15.55 21.02
N PRO A 172 5.78 16.89 21.10
CA PRO A 172 5.14 17.70 20.05
C PRO A 172 5.72 17.39 18.66
N GLY A 173 4.88 16.88 17.76
CA GLY A 173 5.28 16.48 16.41
C GLY A 173 5.57 14.98 16.23
N GLU A 174 5.52 14.17 17.29
CA GLU A 174 5.57 12.71 17.24
C GLU A 174 4.17 12.11 17.40
N GLU A 175 3.92 10.98 16.72
CA GLU A 175 2.67 10.24 16.86
C GLU A 175 2.78 9.13 17.90
N ALA A 176 1.64 8.78 18.50
CA ALA A 176 1.53 7.55 19.28
C ALA A 176 1.82 6.33 18.40
N PHE A 177 2.29 5.25 19.02
CA PHE A 177 2.78 4.07 18.30
C PHE A 177 1.77 3.50 17.28
N GLU A 178 0.51 3.31 17.69
CA GLU A 178 -0.51 2.68 16.83
C GLU A 178 -0.80 3.50 15.54
N PRO A 179 -1.16 4.80 15.59
CA PRO A 179 -1.28 5.62 14.37
C PRO A 179 -0.01 5.69 13.53
N TRP A 180 1.16 5.75 14.19
CA TRP A 180 2.44 5.79 13.50
C TRP A 180 2.72 4.49 12.72
N LEU A 181 2.43 3.33 13.33
CA LEU A 181 2.65 2.02 12.73
C LEU A 181 1.73 1.80 11.53
N GLU A 182 0.44 2.16 11.66
CA GLU A 182 -0.54 2.12 10.55
C GLU A 182 -0.04 2.97 9.37
N HIS A 183 0.24 4.25 9.62
CA HIS A 183 0.73 5.17 8.60
C HIS A 183 2.02 4.70 7.92
N THR A 184 2.99 4.23 8.73
CA THR A 184 4.30 3.79 8.23
C THR A 184 4.18 2.52 7.40
N THR A 185 3.34 1.57 7.82
CA THR A 185 3.12 0.32 7.10
C THR A 185 2.45 0.58 5.74
N GLU A 186 1.41 1.41 5.70
CA GLU A 186 0.73 1.82 4.46
C GLU A 186 1.70 2.53 3.51
N MET A 187 2.45 3.51 4.00
CA MET A 187 3.44 4.23 3.18
C MET A 187 4.52 3.31 2.61
N LEU A 188 5.05 2.40 3.42
CA LEU A 188 6.09 1.47 2.97
C LEU A 188 5.57 0.43 1.97
N GLN A 189 4.28 0.07 2.02
CA GLN A 189 3.65 -0.78 1.01
C GLN A 189 3.50 -0.05 -0.33
N GLU A 190 3.06 1.21 -0.32
CA GLU A 190 2.89 2.01 -1.54
C GLU A 190 4.21 2.41 -2.22
N TRP A 191 5.31 2.50 -1.46
CA TRP A 191 6.59 2.92 -2.03
C TRP A 191 7.19 1.87 -2.97
N ALA A 192 7.37 2.24 -4.23
CA ALA A 192 8.08 1.46 -5.24
C ALA A 192 9.61 1.67 -5.17
N VAL A 193 10.19 1.67 -3.98
CA VAL A 193 11.65 1.78 -3.76
C VAL A 193 12.22 0.44 -3.28
N PRO A 194 13.52 0.17 -3.49
CA PRO A 194 14.15 -1.05 -3.01
C PRO A 194 14.00 -1.23 -1.49
N ASP A 195 13.86 -2.47 -1.03
CA ASP A 195 13.73 -2.78 0.40
C ASP A 195 14.87 -2.24 1.25
N ALA A 196 16.08 -2.14 0.69
CA ALA A 196 17.22 -1.53 1.38
C ALA A 196 16.97 -0.05 1.71
N GLU A 197 16.36 0.69 0.79
CA GLU A 197 16.00 2.09 1.00
C GLU A 197 14.84 2.22 1.98
N LYS A 198 13.82 1.36 1.88
CA LYS A 198 12.73 1.29 2.87
C LYS A 198 13.27 1.08 4.30
N ARG A 199 14.25 0.18 4.46
CA ARG A 199 14.91 -0.05 5.76
C ARG A 199 15.69 1.16 6.25
N ARG A 200 16.43 1.85 5.36
CA ARG A 200 17.16 3.07 5.71
C ARG A 200 16.20 4.13 6.20
N ARG A 201 15.12 4.40 5.46
CA ARG A 201 14.10 5.40 5.81
C ARG A 201 13.34 5.07 7.10
N LEU A 202 13.04 3.80 7.33
CA LEU A 202 12.44 3.35 8.59
C LEU A 202 13.37 3.67 9.78
N VAL A 203 14.67 3.44 9.65
CA VAL A 203 15.62 3.79 10.73
C VAL A 203 15.76 5.31 10.90
N GLU A 204 15.71 6.07 9.82
CA GLU A 204 15.80 7.54 9.85
C GLU A 204 14.62 8.22 10.54
N CYS A 205 13.46 7.57 10.65
CA CYS A 205 12.30 8.14 11.36
C CYS A 205 12.19 7.72 12.84
N LEU A 206 12.99 6.74 13.27
CA LEU A 206 12.98 6.22 14.64
C LEU A 206 13.97 6.95 15.54
N ARG A 207 13.59 7.23 16.78
CA ARG A 207 14.44 7.86 17.81
C ARG A 207 14.40 7.05 19.10
N GLY A 208 15.32 7.37 20.03
CA GLY A 208 15.29 6.87 21.40
C GLY A 208 15.13 5.34 21.51
N PRO A 209 14.30 4.85 22.46
CA PRO A 209 14.02 3.42 22.63
C PRO A 209 13.64 2.68 21.35
N ALA A 210 12.86 3.30 20.46
CA ALA A 210 12.40 2.66 19.23
C ALA A 210 13.56 2.38 18.25
N LEU A 211 14.52 3.29 18.17
CA LEU A 211 15.73 3.08 17.38
C LEU A 211 16.62 1.97 17.96
N ASP A 212 16.70 1.87 19.29
CA ASP A 212 17.53 0.88 19.98
C ASP A 212 17.02 -0.56 19.79
N VAL A 213 15.70 -0.76 19.70
CA VAL A 213 15.10 -2.05 19.31
C VAL A 213 15.60 -2.49 17.94
N ILE A 214 15.55 -1.61 16.94
CA ILE A 214 16.00 -1.94 15.58
C ILE A 214 17.51 -2.16 15.51
N ARG A 215 18.31 -1.38 16.24
CA ARG A 215 19.77 -1.60 16.33
C ARG A 215 20.08 -2.98 16.89
N THR A 216 19.42 -3.37 17.98
CA THR A 216 19.59 -4.69 18.61
C THR A 216 19.20 -5.82 17.67
N LEU A 217 18.10 -5.66 16.94
CA LEU A 217 17.66 -6.63 15.94
C LEU A 217 18.67 -6.77 14.79
N LYS A 218 19.23 -5.66 14.30
CA LYS A 218 20.26 -5.66 13.24
C LYS A 218 21.58 -6.28 13.68
N LEU A 219 21.97 -6.15 14.95
CA LEU A 219 23.15 -6.82 15.50
C LEU A 219 23.01 -8.36 15.43
N SER A 220 21.79 -8.86 15.65
CA SER A 220 21.49 -10.28 15.58
C SER A 220 21.31 -10.77 14.14
N ASN A 221 20.75 -9.92 13.26
CA ASN A 221 20.50 -10.24 11.86
C ASN A 221 20.74 -9.02 10.94
N PRO A 222 21.91 -8.93 10.27
CA PRO A 222 22.21 -7.83 9.35
C PRO A 222 21.30 -7.76 8.11
N GLY A 223 20.66 -8.88 7.75
CA GLY A 223 19.77 -9.03 6.59
C GLY A 223 18.28 -8.87 6.92
N VAL A 224 17.94 -8.37 8.11
CA VAL A 224 16.55 -8.21 8.57
C VAL A 224 15.67 -7.46 7.56
N LYS A 225 14.46 -7.95 7.31
CA LYS A 225 13.52 -7.30 6.37
C LYS A 225 12.76 -6.16 7.06
N VAL A 226 12.17 -5.28 6.26
CA VAL A 226 11.33 -4.17 6.76
C VAL A 226 10.16 -4.70 7.61
N LYS A 227 9.54 -5.80 7.19
CA LYS A 227 8.44 -6.46 7.91
C LYS A 227 8.86 -6.88 9.32
N ASP A 228 9.99 -7.57 9.43
CA ASP A 228 10.52 -8.05 10.71
C ASP A 228 10.88 -6.87 11.64
N CYS A 229 11.36 -5.75 11.09
CA CYS A 229 11.57 -4.51 11.85
C CYS A 229 10.26 -3.95 12.43
N LEU A 230 9.19 -3.90 11.62
CA LEU A 230 7.88 -3.42 12.06
C LEU A 230 7.27 -4.35 13.12
N GLU A 231 7.42 -5.67 12.94
CA GLU A 231 6.98 -6.68 13.92
C GLU A 231 7.72 -6.54 15.26
N ALA A 232 9.05 -6.34 15.22
CA ALA A 232 9.82 -6.12 16.44
C ALA A 232 9.40 -4.83 17.18
N LEU A 233 9.05 -3.77 16.45
CA LEU A 233 8.51 -2.55 17.03
C LEU A 233 7.11 -2.77 17.61
N ASP A 234 6.24 -3.53 16.95
CA ASP A 234 4.92 -3.90 17.50
C ASP A 234 5.05 -4.76 18.76
N HIS A 235 6.03 -5.66 18.82
CA HIS A 235 6.30 -6.41 20.05
C HIS A 235 6.82 -5.55 21.20
N ALA A 236 7.62 -4.51 20.91
CA ALA A 236 8.23 -3.67 21.94
C ALA A 236 7.34 -2.52 22.42
N PHE A 237 6.56 -1.92 21.51
CA PHE A 237 5.76 -0.70 21.77
C PHE A 237 4.28 -0.86 21.47
N GLY A 238 3.89 -1.95 20.80
CA GLY A 238 2.48 -2.28 20.58
C GLY A 238 1.78 -2.56 21.88
N ARG A 239 0.46 -2.42 21.84
CA ARG A 239 -0.37 -2.86 22.97
C ARG A 239 -0.17 -4.35 23.15
N THR A 240 0.11 -4.79 24.38
CA THR A 240 0.18 -6.22 24.76
C THR A 240 -1.17 -6.94 24.67
N GLU A 241 -2.19 -6.30 24.10
CA GLU A 241 -3.53 -6.86 23.94
C GLU A 241 -3.45 -8.01 22.93
N GLY A 242 -3.73 -9.24 23.39
CA GLY A 242 -3.86 -10.38 22.51
C GLY A 242 -5.07 -10.24 21.57
N SER A 243 -5.13 -11.06 20.52
CA SER A 243 -6.30 -11.13 19.63
C SER A 243 -7.60 -11.37 20.41
N GLU A 244 -7.54 -12.21 21.45
CA GLU A 244 -8.66 -12.48 22.37
C GLU A 244 -9.08 -11.24 23.17
N ASP A 245 -8.13 -10.47 23.70
CA ASP A 245 -8.43 -9.26 24.48
C ASP A 245 -9.16 -8.21 23.64
N VAL A 246 -8.68 -8.00 22.42
CA VAL A 246 -9.28 -7.06 21.46
C VAL A 246 -10.69 -7.51 21.09
N TYR A 247 -10.89 -8.81 20.88
CA TYR A 247 -12.20 -9.37 20.58
C TYR A 247 -13.16 -9.27 21.77
N CYS A 248 -12.69 -9.52 23.00
CA CYS A 248 -13.48 -9.35 24.21
C CYS A 248 -13.90 -7.89 24.41
N LYS A 249 -13.02 -6.93 24.12
CA LYS A 249 -13.36 -5.50 24.13
C LYS A 249 -14.43 -5.15 23.10
N PHE A 250 -14.34 -5.73 21.90
CA PHE A 250 -15.38 -5.58 20.89
C PHE A 250 -16.73 -6.15 21.36
N LEU A 251 -16.76 -7.37 21.90
CA LEU A 251 -18.00 -8.03 22.36
C LEU A 251 -18.62 -7.39 23.61
N SER A 252 -17.81 -6.72 24.43
CA SER A 252 -18.28 -5.99 25.62
C SER A 252 -18.73 -4.56 25.31
N ALA A 253 -18.43 -4.03 24.13
CA ALA A 253 -18.83 -2.68 23.73
C ALA A 253 -20.35 -2.58 23.51
N ARG A 254 -21.02 -1.86 24.42
CA ARG A 254 -22.46 -1.56 24.37
C ARG A 254 -22.71 -0.08 24.17
N GLN A 255 -23.92 0.28 23.73
CA GLN A 255 -24.36 1.67 23.64
C GLN A 255 -24.42 2.29 25.03
N GLN A 256 -23.78 3.45 25.20
CA GLN A 256 -23.78 4.21 26.44
C GLN A 256 -25.10 4.98 26.61
N LYS A 257 -25.46 5.34 27.85
CA LYS A 257 -26.68 6.10 28.13
C LYS A 257 -26.61 7.48 27.45
N GLY A 258 -27.56 7.76 26.56
CA GLY A 258 -27.61 9.02 25.81
C GLY A 258 -26.71 9.09 24.57
N GLU A 259 -25.94 8.04 24.29
CA GLU A 259 -25.14 7.94 23.06
C GLU A 259 -26.07 7.70 21.86
N LYS A 260 -25.91 8.46 20.78
CA LYS A 260 -26.59 8.17 19.50
C LYS A 260 -26.18 6.78 18.99
N VAL A 261 -27.08 6.10 18.28
CA VAL A 261 -26.78 4.78 17.71
C VAL A 261 -25.68 4.89 16.66
N SER A 262 -25.67 5.94 15.85
CA SER A 262 -24.59 6.22 14.90
C SER A 262 -23.22 6.37 15.59
N ALA A 263 -23.15 7.10 16.70
CA ALA A 263 -21.92 7.27 17.47
C ALA A 263 -21.44 5.93 18.08
N TYR A 264 -22.36 5.13 18.61
CA TYR A 264 -22.06 3.78 19.10
C TYR A 264 -21.47 2.90 17.98
N ILE A 265 -22.10 2.88 16.79
CA ILE A 265 -21.64 2.09 15.65
C ILE A 265 -20.24 2.53 15.20
N GLN A 266 -19.98 3.84 15.14
CA GLN A 266 -18.65 4.36 14.78
C GLN A 266 -17.57 3.96 15.81
N ARG A 267 -17.88 3.99 17.10
CA ARG A 267 -16.98 3.51 18.15
C ARG A 267 -16.75 2.01 18.05
N LEU A 268 -17.81 1.25 17.76
CA LEU A 268 -17.74 -0.20 17.57
C LEU A 268 -16.90 -0.57 16.35
N GLU A 269 -17.00 0.18 15.25
CA GLU A 269 -16.24 -0.06 14.02
C GLU A 269 -14.73 -0.03 14.26
N LYS A 270 -14.26 0.93 15.04
CA LYS A 270 -12.84 1.03 15.41
C LYS A 270 -12.34 -0.20 16.18
N LEU A 271 -13.20 -0.77 17.04
CA LEU A 271 -12.87 -1.99 17.77
C LEU A 271 -12.87 -3.22 16.86
N LEU A 272 -13.81 -3.29 15.92
CA LEU A 272 -13.90 -4.37 14.94
C LEU A 272 -12.70 -4.37 13.98
N GLN A 273 -12.34 -3.20 13.44
CA GLN A 273 -11.17 -3.03 12.59
C GLN A 273 -9.91 -3.52 13.29
N ARG A 274 -9.73 -3.15 14.57
CA ARG A 274 -8.61 -3.66 15.36
C ARG A 274 -8.65 -5.18 15.56
N ALA A 275 -9.83 -5.75 15.81
CA ALA A 275 -9.97 -7.20 15.94
C ALA A 275 -9.62 -7.92 14.64
N ILE A 276 -9.95 -7.35 13.48
CA ILE A 276 -9.55 -7.88 12.16
C ILE A 276 -8.03 -7.78 11.96
N MET A 277 -7.44 -6.61 12.27
CA MET A 277 -5.98 -6.42 12.15
C MET A 277 -5.18 -7.38 13.02
N ARG A 278 -5.69 -7.72 14.21
CA ARG A 278 -5.09 -8.70 15.13
C ARG A 278 -5.50 -10.15 14.80
N GLY A 279 -6.22 -10.39 13.71
CA GLY A 279 -6.62 -11.72 13.25
C GLY A 279 -7.69 -12.42 14.09
N ALA A 280 -8.37 -11.70 15.00
CA ALA A 280 -9.47 -12.26 15.80
C ALA A 280 -10.77 -12.44 15.01
N VAL A 281 -10.95 -11.68 13.93
CA VAL A 281 -12.13 -11.74 13.06
C VAL A 281 -11.67 -11.80 11.60
N ALA A 282 -12.20 -12.75 10.83
CA ALA A 282 -11.93 -12.84 9.41
C ALA A 282 -12.63 -11.70 8.64
N VAL A 283 -12.00 -11.16 7.61
CA VAL A 283 -12.51 -10.01 6.83
C VAL A 283 -13.88 -10.32 6.23
N GLU A 284 -14.10 -11.57 5.81
CA GLU A 284 -15.35 -12.06 5.22
C GLU A 284 -16.50 -12.06 6.23
N GLN A 285 -16.19 -12.12 7.52
CA GLN A 285 -17.17 -12.15 8.61
C GLN A 285 -17.39 -10.78 9.24
N MET A 286 -16.71 -9.74 8.74
CA MET A 286 -16.75 -8.39 9.28
C MET A 286 -18.19 -7.86 9.39
N ASP A 287 -18.95 -7.87 8.28
CA ASP A 287 -20.31 -7.30 8.25
C ASP A 287 -21.28 -8.06 9.16
N ARG A 288 -21.15 -9.39 9.19
CA ARG A 288 -21.96 -10.26 10.07
C ARG A 288 -21.65 -10.01 11.54
N THR A 289 -20.36 -9.95 11.88
CA THR A 289 -19.88 -9.72 13.25
C THR A 289 -20.28 -8.33 13.75
N ARG A 290 -20.16 -7.32 12.88
CA ARG A 290 -20.64 -5.96 13.15
C ARG A 290 -22.12 -5.96 13.50
N LEU A 291 -22.97 -6.49 12.62
CA LEU A 291 -24.42 -6.44 12.81
C LEU A 291 -24.85 -7.23 14.06
N ALA A 292 -24.28 -8.41 14.29
CA ALA A 292 -24.56 -9.22 15.47
C ALA A 292 -24.25 -8.45 16.77
N GLN A 293 -23.09 -7.77 16.82
CA GLN A 293 -22.72 -7.00 18.01
C GLN A 293 -23.56 -5.73 18.17
N ILE A 294 -23.97 -5.08 17.08
CA ILE A 294 -24.90 -3.94 17.12
C ILE A 294 -26.24 -4.35 17.74
N VAL A 295 -26.81 -5.47 17.27
CA VAL A 295 -28.08 -6.03 17.78
C VAL A 295 -27.96 -6.39 19.26
N ARG A 296 -26.81 -6.93 19.69
CA ARG A 296 -26.52 -7.29 21.08
C ARG A 296 -26.26 -6.08 21.98
N GLY A 297 -25.62 -5.04 21.45
CA GLY A 297 -25.08 -3.92 22.21
C GLY A 297 -25.98 -2.70 22.33
N ILE A 298 -26.99 -2.59 21.47
CA ILE A 298 -28.07 -1.58 21.57
C ILE A 298 -29.18 -2.09 22.49
N GLN A 299 -29.88 -1.17 23.16
CA GLN A 299 -31.02 -1.51 24.01
C GLN A 299 -32.15 -2.21 23.22
N TYR A 300 -32.78 -3.22 23.81
CA TYR A 300 -33.75 -4.08 23.11
C TYR A 300 -34.92 -3.31 22.48
N GLN A 301 -35.40 -2.25 23.13
CA GLN A 301 -36.54 -1.44 22.69
C GLN A 301 -36.12 -0.20 21.87
N ASN A 302 -34.88 -0.14 21.38
CA ASN A 302 -34.46 1.01 20.59
C ASN A 302 -35.26 1.07 19.27
N PRO A 303 -35.92 2.20 18.95
CA PRO A 303 -36.77 2.34 17.77
C PRO A 303 -36.00 2.11 16.46
N ILE A 304 -34.70 2.44 16.42
CA ILE A 304 -33.86 2.26 15.23
C ILE A 304 -33.69 0.75 14.91
N LEU A 305 -33.49 -0.10 15.91
CA LEU A 305 -33.39 -1.56 15.70
C LEU A 305 -34.69 -2.12 15.10
N LEU A 306 -35.84 -1.62 15.56
CA LEU A 306 -37.16 -2.06 15.13
C LEU A 306 -37.49 -1.56 13.72
N HIS A 307 -37.33 -0.25 13.47
CA HIS A 307 -37.69 0.37 12.20
C HIS A 307 -36.80 -0.09 11.04
N LEU A 308 -35.51 -0.33 11.30
CA LEU A 308 -34.58 -0.85 10.29
C LEU A 308 -34.57 -2.39 10.24
N ARG A 309 -35.31 -3.07 11.15
CA ARG A 309 -35.38 -4.53 11.25
C ARG A 309 -34.00 -5.19 11.30
N LEU A 310 -33.06 -4.59 12.02
CA LEU A 310 -31.66 -5.02 12.04
C LEU A 310 -31.47 -6.46 12.55
N ARG A 311 -32.42 -6.99 13.33
CA ARG A 311 -32.40 -8.38 13.81
C ARG A 311 -32.65 -9.41 12.70
N GLU A 312 -33.51 -9.07 11.75
CA GLU A 312 -33.91 -9.94 10.63
C GLU A 312 -32.82 -10.01 9.55
N ARG A 313 -31.94 -9.01 9.50
CA ARG A 313 -30.86 -8.90 8.51
C ARG A 313 -29.58 -9.64 8.90
N GLN A 314 -29.58 -10.46 9.96
CA GLN A 314 -28.37 -11.14 10.43
C GLN A 314 -27.81 -12.17 9.44
N ASP A 315 -28.66 -12.77 8.61
CA ASP A 315 -28.25 -13.72 7.57
C ASP A 315 -27.72 -13.02 6.31
N ASN A 316 -28.09 -11.76 6.08
CA ASN A 316 -27.60 -10.92 4.99
C ASN A 316 -27.30 -9.51 5.51
N PRO A 317 -26.16 -9.33 6.21
CA PRO A 317 -25.83 -8.07 6.86
C PRO A 317 -25.53 -6.97 5.84
N PRO A 318 -26.00 -5.73 6.06
CA PRO A 318 -25.62 -4.60 5.22
C PRO A 318 -24.15 -4.20 5.47
N SER A 319 -23.54 -3.58 4.46
CA SER A 319 -22.21 -2.99 4.59
C SER A 319 -22.21 -1.83 5.60
N TYR A 320 -21.03 -1.49 6.13
CA TYR A 320 -20.88 -0.37 7.08
C TYR A 320 -21.45 0.95 6.55
N SER A 321 -21.14 1.29 5.30
CA SER A 321 -21.56 2.55 4.67
C SER A 321 -23.08 2.63 4.50
N GLN A 322 -23.71 1.53 4.12
CA GLN A 322 -25.16 1.44 4.04
C GLN A 322 -25.80 1.56 5.42
N LEU A 323 -25.30 0.80 6.40
CA LEU A 323 -25.84 0.77 7.76
C LEU A 323 -25.76 2.13 8.44
N ILE A 324 -24.61 2.80 8.39
CA ILE A 324 -24.43 4.09 9.06
C ILE A 324 -25.31 5.18 8.44
N LYS A 325 -25.54 5.10 7.12
CA LYS A 325 -26.44 6.01 6.40
C LYS A 325 -27.89 5.81 6.87
N GLU A 326 -28.40 4.57 6.81
CA GLU A 326 -29.78 4.25 7.22
C GLU A 326 -30.05 4.64 8.69
N VAL A 327 -29.07 4.40 9.57
CA VAL A 327 -29.17 4.78 10.99
C VAL A 327 -29.21 6.29 11.16
N ARG A 328 -28.34 7.06 10.48
CA ARG A 328 -28.32 8.52 10.59
C ARG A 328 -29.62 9.14 10.07
N GLU A 329 -30.14 8.65 8.95
CA GLU A 329 -31.42 9.10 8.40
C GLU A 329 -32.59 8.81 9.37
N GLU A 330 -32.57 7.66 10.04
CA GLU A 330 -33.59 7.31 11.03
C GLU A 330 -33.48 8.11 12.32
N GLU A 331 -32.26 8.43 12.77
CA GLU A 331 -32.02 9.33 13.90
C GLU A 331 -32.54 10.75 13.61
N GLU A 332 -32.33 11.25 12.40
CA GLU A 332 -32.82 12.57 11.97
C GLU A 332 -34.35 12.61 11.92
N ARG A 333 -35.00 11.58 11.37
CA ARG A 333 -36.47 11.45 11.39
C ARG A 333 -37.03 11.44 12.81
N GLN A 334 -36.40 10.72 13.73
CA GLN A 334 -36.84 10.68 15.13
C GLN A 334 -36.65 12.02 15.83
N ALA A 335 -35.60 12.76 15.49
CA ALA A 335 -35.38 14.12 15.99
C ALA A 335 -36.41 15.12 15.43
N ALA A 336 -36.86 14.92 14.19
CA ALA A 336 -37.92 15.71 13.56
C ALA A 336 -39.34 15.38 14.06
N GLY A 337 -39.50 14.29 14.83
CA GLY A 337 -40.79 13.88 15.39
C GLY A 337 -41.74 13.22 14.37
N GLU A 338 -41.23 12.71 13.25
CA GLU A 338 -42.06 12.06 12.23
C GLU A 338 -42.41 10.60 12.61
N PRO A 339 -43.70 10.24 12.78
CA PRO A 339 -44.09 8.87 13.09
C PRO A 339 -44.03 7.99 11.84
N ARG A 340 -43.35 6.84 11.93
CA ARG A 340 -43.45 5.78 10.91
C ARG A 340 -44.76 4.99 11.07
N VAL A 341 -45.53 4.90 9.99
CA VAL A 341 -46.58 3.87 9.87
C VAL A 341 -45.89 2.55 9.55
N ILE A 342 -45.72 1.68 10.54
CA ILE A 342 -45.27 0.31 10.31
C ILE A 342 -46.43 -0.42 9.63
N SER A 343 -46.37 -0.56 8.31
CA SER A 343 -47.26 -1.46 7.58
C SER A 343 -46.88 -2.90 7.92
N ILE A 344 -47.58 -3.46 8.90
CA ILE A 344 -47.69 -4.90 9.07
C ILE A 344 -48.47 -5.37 7.83
N GLN A 345 -47.77 -5.88 6.81
CA GLN A 345 -48.42 -6.60 5.73
C GLN A 345 -49.09 -7.83 6.35
N GLN A 346 -50.40 -7.75 6.58
CA GLN A 346 -51.20 -8.93 6.85
C GLN A 346 -51.15 -9.81 5.60
N PRO A 347 -50.97 -11.14 5.74
CA PRO A 347 -51.04 -12.03 4.60
C PRO A 347 -52.47 -12.01 4.05
N GLU A 348 -52.62 -11.55 2.81
CA GLU A 348 -53.90 -11.64 2.08
C GLU A 348 -54.27 -13.11 1.87
N THR A 349 -55.15 -13.65 2.72
CA THR A 349 -55.91 -14.85 2.40
C THR A 349 -56.81 -14.57 1.20
N ARG A 350 -56.37 -15.03 0.02
CA ARG A 350 -57.19 -15.10 -1.20
C ARG A 350 -58.36 -16.05 -0.98
N LEU A 351 -59.54 -15.52 -0.67
CA LEU A 351 -60.80 -16.22 -0.88
C LEU A 351 -61.23 -16.01 -2.34
N SER A 352 -61.00 -17.06 -3.12
CA SER A 352 -61.48 -17.23 -4.49
C SER A 352 -63.01 -17.17 -4.53
N ARG A 353 -63.57 -16.16 -5.20
CA ARG A 353 -64.99 -16.11 -5.56
C ARG A 353 -65.27 -17.19 -6.59
N ASN A 354 -66.17 -18.12 -6.27
CA ASN A 354 -67.19 -18.66 -7.17
C ASN A 354 -68.05 -19.69 -6.44
N SER A 355 -69.26 -19.31 -6.03
CA SER A 355 -70.52 -20.01 -6.37
C SER A 355 -71.71 -19.43 -5.62
N THR A 356 -72.77 -19.24 -6.39
CA THR A 356 -74.12 -18.80 -6.07
C THR A 356 -74.73 -19.57 -4.90
N LEU A 357 -75.38 -18.88 -3.95
CA LEU A 357 -76.74 -19.20 -3.50
C LEU A 357 -77.26 -18.08 -2.60
N ALA A 358 -78.49 -17.67 -2.89
CA ALA A 358 -79.28 -16.75 -2.11
C ALA A 358 -79.45 -17.23 -0.67
N LEU A 359 -79.59 -16.30 0.28
CA LEU A 359 -80.75 -16.25 1.18
C LEU A 359 -80.74 -14.96 2.02
N ILE A 360 -81.94 -14.41 2.09
CA ILE A 360 -82.43 -13.29 2.86
C ILE A 360 -82.26 -13.57 4.37
N PHE A 361 -81.94 -12.57 5.21
CA PHE A 361 -82.70 -12.17 6.43
C PHE A 361 -81.91 -11.20 7.34
N HIS A 362 -82.53 -10.02 7.54
CA HIS A 362 -82.77 -9.31 8.81
C HIS A 362 -81.63 -8.99 9.81
N SER A 363 -81.46 -7.67 10.01
CA SER A 363 -81.53 -6.93 11.28
C SER A 363 -81.14 -7.59 12.61
N GLY A 364 -80.31 -6.88 13.40
CA GLY A 364 -80.27 -6.97 14.86
C GLY A 364 -78.86 -6.84 15.45
N GLU A 365 -78.52 -5.68 16.00
CA GLU A 365 -78.19 -5.48 17.44
C GLU A 365 -76.67 -5.51 17.71
N ARG A 366 -76.00 -4.38 17.99
CA ARG A 366 -75.99 -3.52 19.19
C ARG A 366 -75.37 -4.20 20.43
N ARG A 367 -74.25 -3.59 20.90
CA ARG A 367 -73.59 -3.70 22.23
C ARG A 367 -72.71 -4.96 22.41
N ARG A 368 -71.61 -4.96 23.16
CA ARG A 368 -71.28 -4.18 24.37
C ARG A 368 -69.76 -4.25 24.65
N CYS A 369 -69.18 -3.14 25.09
CA CYS A 369 -67.84 -3.06 25.69
C CYS A 369 -67.73 -3.90 26.97
N CYS A 370 -66.54 -4.41 27.27
CA CYS A 370 -66.08 -4.62 28.64
C CYS A 370 -64.58 -4.29 28.78
N ASN A 371 -64.32 -3.18 29.49
CA ASN A 371 -63.07 -2.83 30.16
C ASN A 371 -62.76 -3.85 31.27
N TRP A 372 -61.49 -4.19 31.47
CA TRP A 372 -60.99 -4.65 32.77
C TRP A 372 -59.74 -3.85 33.15
N CYS A 373 -59.88 -3.03 34.19
CA CYS A 373 -58.84 -2.22 34.81
C CYS A 373 -58.14 -3.00 35.93
N LEU A 374 -56.81 -2.91 35.96
CA LEU A 374 -55.92 -2.65 37.10
C LEU A 374 -56.47 -2.77 38.53
N ARG A 375 -55.80 -3.57 39.39
CA ARG A 375 -54.95 -3.07 40.51
C ARG A 375 -54.23 -4.20 41.29
N PRO A 376 -53.15 -3.86 42.05
CA PRO A 376 -52.17 -4.78 42.62
C PRO A 376 -52.45 -5.17 44.09
N SER A 377 -51.82 -6.25 44.55
CA SER A 377 -51.82 -6.72 45.94
C SER A 377 -50.42 -6.52 46.56
N GLN A 378 -50.41 -5.97 47.78
CA GLN A 378 -49.24 -5.81 48.65
C GLN A 378 -49.30 -6.79 49.84
N GLY A 379 -48.14 -7.41 50.14
CA GLY A 379 -47.64 -7.85 51.46
C GLY A 379 -48.32 -9.01 52.19
N PRO A 380 -47.73 -9.58 53.28
CA PRO A 380 -46.48 -9.22 53.98
C PRO A 380 -45.57 -10.44 54.34
N TYR A 381 -44.62 -10.27 55.30
CA TYR A 381 -43.82 -11.21 56.15
C TYR A 381 -42.29 -10.95 56.06
N THR A 382 -41.67 -10.13 56.93
CA THR A 382 -41.09 -10.39 58.28
C THR A 382 -39.80 -11.25 58.35
N THR A 383 -38.67 -10.54 58.47
CA THR A 383 -37.55 -10.58 59.45
C THR A 383 -36.88 -11.89 59.95
N ARG A 384 -35.54 -11.76 60.12
CA ARG A 384 -34.51 -12.55 60.86
C ARG A 384 -33.74 -13.56 59.97
N TYR A 385 -32.41 -13.61 59.91
CA TYR A 385 -31.30 -13.10 60.73
C TYR A 385 -30.24 -12.40 59.86
#